data_AF-A0A4U3AWV3-F1
#
_entry.id   AF-A0A4U3AWV3-F1
#
_cell.length_a   1.000
_cell.length_b   1.000
_cell.length_c   1.000
_cell.angle_alpha   90.00
_cell.angle_beta   90.00
_cell.angle_gamma   90.00
#
_symmetry.space_group_name_H-M   'P 1'
#
loop_
_entity.id
_entity.type
_entity.pdbx_description
1 polymer ?
#
loop_
_entity_poly.entity_id
_entity_poly.type
_entity_poly.pdbx_seq_one_letter_code
_entity_poly.pdbx_strand_id
1 'polypeptide(L)'
;LFIATVLTAGTAFLLWLGEQITANGVGNGISMIIFAGLVAAIPNVANQIYLQQFQNAGDQLFMHIIKMVLIGLVILAIVVGVIYIQQAVRKIPIQYAKAVSGNNQYQGAKNTHLPL
;
A
#
# COMPACT_ATOMS: atom_id res chain seq x y z
N LEU A 1 13.59 16.46 -28.35
CA LEU A 1 13.95 17.40 -27.27
C LEU A 1 12.73 17.92 -26.51
N PHE A 2 11.74 18.53 -27.18
CA PHE A 2 10.53 19.08 -26.53
C PHE A 2 9.80 18.09 -25.58
N ILE A 3 9.51 16.86 -26.03
CA ILE A 3 8.85 15.82 -25.21
C ILE A 3 9.65 15.51 -23.94
N ALA A 4 10.98 15.39 -24.05
CA ALA A 4 11.84 15.09 -22.92
C ALA A 4 11.85 16.23 -21.89
N THR A 5 11.90 17.48 -22.34
CA THR A 5 11.82 18.65 -21.47
C THR A 5 10.45 18.73 -20.77
N VAL A 6 9.35 18.49 -21.49
CA VAL A 6 8.00 18.50 -20.92
C VAL A 6 7.82 17.39 -19.89
N LEU A 7 8.27 16.17 -20.17
CA LEU A 7 8.22 15.07 -19.19
C LEU A 7 9.07 15.39 -17.95
N THR A 8 10.28 15.92 -18.16
CA THR A 8 11.20 16.24 -17.05
C THR A 8 10.65 17.36 -16.18
N ALA A 9 10.09 18.42 -16.77
CA ALA A 9 9.42 19.49 -16.05
C ALA A 9 8.16 19.00 -15.33
N GLY A 10 7.36 18.15 -15.98
CA GLY A 10 6.15 17.56 -15.40
C GLY A 10 6.45 16.64 -14.21
N THR A 11 7.47 15.78 -14.29
CA THR A 11 7.88 14.92 -13.17
C THR A 11 8.50 15.73 -12.04
N ALA A 12 9.33 16.72 -12.33
CA ALA A 12 9.87 17.63 -11.32
C ALA A 12 8.76 18.38 -10.57
N PHE A 13 7.73 18.83 -11.29
CA PHE A 13 6.56 19.46 -10.69
C PHE A 13 5.76 18.50 -9.78
N LEU A 14 5.57 17.24 -10.21
CA LEU A 14 4.92 16.23 -9.38
C LEU A 14 5.70 15.92 -8.10
N LEU A 15 7.04 15.89 -8.17
CA LEU A 15 7.89 15.71 -6.99
C LEU A 15 7.71 16.87 -6.01
N TRP A 16 7.74 18.11 -6.50
CA TRP A 16 7.49 19.29 -5.67
C TRP A 16 6.11 19.26 -5.02
N LEU A 17 5.06 18.86 -5.74
CA LEU A 17 3.73 18.64 -5.16
C LEU A 17 3.74 17.56 -4.07
N GLY A 18 4.47 16.47 -4.28
CA GLY A 18 4.65 15.41 -3.27
C GLY A 18 5.30 15.93 -1.99
N GLU A 19 6.30 16.80 -2.11
CA GLU A 19 6.93 17.45 -0.95
C GLU A 19 5.95 18.38 -0.23
N GLN A 20 5.15 19.17 -0.96
CA GLN A 20 4.12 20.03 -0.35
C GLN A 20 3.05 19.25 0.40
N ILE A 21 2.62 18.11 -0.13
CA ILE A 21 1.67 17.21 0.56
C ILE A 21 2.32 16.60 1.80
N THR A 22 3.62 16.29 1.76
CA THR A 22 4.33 15.76 2.93
C THR A 22 4.45 16.81 4.04
N ALA A 23 4.69 18.08 3.67
CA ALA A 23 4.88 19.16 4.64
C ALA A 23 3.57 19.62 5.30
N ASN A 24 2.47 19.68 4.55
CA ASN A 24 1.20 20.24 5.03
C ASN A 24 0.08 19.19 5.20
N GLY A 25 0.31 17.96 4.76
CA GLY A 25 -0.68 16.88 4.74
C GLY A 25 -0.36 15.74 5.70
N VAL A 26 -0.88 14.55 5.39
CA VAL A 26 -0.76 13.34 6.22
C VAL A 26 0.03 12.28 5.46
N GLY A 27 1.09 11.77 6.09
CA GLY A 27 1.91 10.68 5.56
C GLY A 27 2.94 11.12 4.53
N ASN A 28 3.36 10.20 3.65
CA ASN A 28 4.33 10.47 2.58
C ASN A 28 3.59 10.93 1.31
N GLY A 29 3.81 12.17 0.90
CA GLY A 29 3.12 12.77 -0.24
C GLY A 29 3.41 12.11 -1.58
N ILE A 30 4.61 11.57 -1.79
CA ILE A 30 4.92 10.81 -3.02
C ILE A 30 4.11 9.51 -3.04
N SER A 31 4.04 8.78 -1.92
CA SER A 31 3.21 7.58 -1.80
C SER A 31 1.73 7.88 -2.04
N MET A 32 1.24 9.03 -1.55
CA MET A 32 -0.14 9.47 -1.78
C MET A 32 -0.43 9.79 -3.24
N ILE A 33 0.52 10.39 -3.98
CA ILE A 33 0.36 10.62 -5.42
C ILE A 33 0.26 9.30 -6.19
N ILE A 34 1.13 8.33 -5.88
CA ILE A 34 1.10 7.00 -6.50
C ILE A 34 -0.24 6.31 -6.18
N PHE A 35 -0.67 6.36 -4.92
CA PHE A 35 -1.95 5.80 -4.48
C PHE A 35 -3.14 6.45 -5.20
N ALA A 36 -3.17 7.78 -5.30
CA ALA A 36 -4.22 8.51 -6.00
C ALA A 36 -4.28 8.11 -7.48
N GLY A 37 -3.13 7.91 -8.13
CA GLY A 37 -3.06 7.42 -9.51
C GLY A 37 -3.67 6.03 -9.69
N LEU A 38 -3.40 5.11 -8.76
CA LEU A 38 -4.00 3.77 -8.78
C LEU A 38 -5.51 3.80 -8.53
N VAL A 39 -5.96 4.58 -7.55
CA VAL A 39 -7.38 4.69 -7.20
C VAL A 39 -8.19 5.37 -8.31
N ALA A 40 -7.62 6.37 -8.99
CA ALA A 40 -8.27 7.07 -10.09
C ALA A 40 -8.63 6.16 -11.27
N ALA A 41 -7.94 5.01 -11.44
CA ALA A 41 -8.25 4.04 -12.47
C ALA A 41 -9.44 3.13 -12.12
N ILE A 42 -9.76 2.96 -10.84
CA ILE A 42 -10.80 2.02 -10.36
C ILE A 42 -12.19 2.31 -10.97
N PRO A 43 -12.68 3.57 -11.02
CA PRO A 43 -13.99 3.86 -11.59
C PRO A 43 -14.10 3.47 -13.07
N ASN A 44 -13.02 3.66 -13.84
CA ASN A 44 -13.00 3.30 -15.25
C ASN A 44 -13.11 1.78 -15.42
N VAL A 45 -12.32 1.02 -14.65
CA VAL A 45 -12.40 -0.44 -14.66
C VAL A 45 -13.78 -0.94 -14.23
N ALA A 46 -14.38 -0.35 -13.19
CA ALA A 46 -15.72 -0.70 -12.73
C ALA A 46 -16.79 -0.47 -13.81
N ASN A 47 -16.72 0.66 -14.52
CA ASN A 47 -17.61 0.95 -15.64
C ASN A 47 -17.43 -0.03 -16.80
N GLN A 48 -16.18 -0.38 -17.15
CA GLN A 48 -15.92 -1.37 -18.19
C GLN A 48 -16.51 -2.74 -17.83
N ILE A 49 -16.36 -3.18 -16.58
CA ILE A 49 -16.95 -4.43 -16.09
C ILE A 49 -18.48 -4.36 -16.19
N TYR A 50 -19.08 -3.23 -15.80
CA TYR A 50 -20.54 -3.05 -15.89
C TYR A 50 -21.04 -3.18 -17.33
N LEU A 51 -20.43 -2.45 -18.26
CA LEU A 51 -20.80 -2.47 -19.67
C LEU A 51 -20.61 -3.86 -20.31
N GLN A 52 -19.57 -4.59 -19.92
CA GLN A 52 -19.27 -5.91 -20.51
C GLN A 52 -20.11 -7.05 -19.93
N GLN A 53 -20.36 -7.03 -18.61
CA GLN A 53 -20.95 -8.18 -17.91
C GLN A 53 -22.44 -8.01 -17.60
N PHE A 54 -22.94 -6.77 -17.55
CA PHE A 54 -24.31 -6.48 -17.09
C PHE A 54 -25.18 -5.82 -18.16
N GLN A 55 -24.59 -5.09 -19.11
CA GLN A 55 -25.35 -4.56 -20.25
C GLN A 55 -25.71 -5.72 -21.20
N ASN A 56 -27.01 -5.98 -21.37
CA ASN A 56 -27.57 -7.07 -22.19
C ASN A 56 -27.36 -8.51 -21.65
N ALA A 57 -27.20 -8.68 -20.33
CA ALA A 57 -26.92 -10.00 -19.74
C ALA A 57 -28.03 -11.05 -19.90
N GLY A 58 -29.25 -10.66 -20.30
CA GLY A 58 -30.35 -11.58 -20.61
C GLY A 58 -30.55 -12.65 -19.53
N ASP A 59 -30.53 -13.91 -19.95
CA ASP A 59 -30.69 -15.09 -19.08
C ASP A 59 -29.42 -15.49 -18.30
N GLN A 60 -28.25 -14.92 -18.67
CA GLN A 60 -26.98 -15.19 -18.00
C GLN A 60 -26.68 -14.23 -16.84
N LEU A 61 -27.59 -13.30 -16.54
CA LEU A 61 -27.39 -12.29 -15.49
C LEU A 61 -27.09 -12.92 -14.12
N PHE A 62 -27.79 -14.00 -13.77
CA PHE A 62 -27.55 -14.73 -12.53
C PHE A 62 -26.13 -15.32 -12.45
N MET A 63 -25.63 -15.89 -13.55
CA MET A 63 -24.28 -16.47 -13.61
C MET A 63 -23.19 -15.39 -13.54
N HIS A 64 -23.41 -14.23 -14.16
CA HIS A 64 -22.50 -13.08 -14.09
C HIS A 64 -22.40 -12.51 -12.67
N ILE A 65 -23.52 -12.42 -11.94
CA ILE A 65 -23.51 -12.00 -10.53
C ILE A 65 -22.66 -12.95 -9.68
N ILE A 66 -22.88 -14.27 -9.80
CA ILE A 66 -22.11 -15.27 -9.04
C ILE A 66 -20.61 -15.13 -9.34
N LYS A 67 -20.24 -14.99 -10.62
CA LYS A 67 -18.85 -14.81 -11.03
C LYS A 67 -18.23 -13.55 -10.43
N MET A 68 -18.95 -12.43 -10.42
CA MET A 68 -18.47 -11.18 -9.84
C MET A 68 -18.29 -11.27 -8.32
N VAL A 69 -19.21 -11.92 -7.62
CA VAL A 69 -19.09 -12.18 -6.17
C VAL A 69 -17.86 -13.04 -5.89
N LEU A 70 -17.64 -14.09 -6.68
CA LEU A 70 -16.47 -14.97 -6.53
C LEU A 70 -15.16 -14.19 -6.74
N ILE A 71 -15.08 -13.37 -7.78
CA ILE A 71 -13.92 -12.50 -8.04
C ILE A 71 -13.68 -11.54 -6.87
N GLY A 72 -14.73 -10.91 -6.35
CA GLY A 72 -14.64 -10.03 -5.18
C GLY A 72 -14.10 -10.75 -3.94
N LEU A 73 -14.54 -11.99 -3.70
CA LEU A 73 -14.07 -12.84 -2.61
C LEU A 73 -12.58 -13.18 -2.77
N VAL A 74 -12.14 -13.50 -3.99
CA VAL A 74 -10.72 -13.77 -4.29
C VAL A 74 -9.86 -12.53 -4.08
N ILE A 75 -10.31 -11.35 -4.54
CA ILE A 75 -9.60 -10.07 -4.30
C ILE A 75 -9.45 -9.84 -2.79
N LEU A 76 -10.52 -10.03 -2.02
CA LEU A 76 -10.47 -9.87 -0.56
C LEU A 76 -9.49 -10.85 0.08
N ALA A 77 -9.49 -12.12 -0.34
CA ALA A 77 -8.54 -13.12 0.15
C ALA A 77 -7.08 -12.73 -0.16
N ILE A 78 -6.81 -12.21 -1.35
CA ILE A 78 -5.49 -11.71 -1.73
C ILE A 78 -5.09 -10.52 -0.87
N VAL A 79 -5.98 -9.54 -0.67
CA VAL A 79 -5.70 -8.35 0.17
C VAL A 79 -5.36 -8.77 1.59
N VAL A 80 -6.14 -9.67 2.20
CA VAL A 80 -5.85 -10.20 3.55
C VAL A 80 -4.51 -10.94 3.56
N GLY A 81 -4.21 -11.75 2.54
CA GLY A 81 -2.93 -12.44 2.42
C GLY A 81 -1.75 -11.48 2.32
N VAL A 82 -1.86 -10.43 1.50
CA VAL A 82 -0.83 -9.38 1.39
C VAL A 82 -0.65 -8.68 2.72
N ILE A 83 -1.73 -8.29 3.40
CA ILE A 83 -1.66 -7.63 4.71
C ILE A 83 -0.96 -8.54 5.75
N TYR A 84 -1.30 -9.82 5.78
CA TYR A 84 -0.72 -10.79 6.70
C TYR A 84 0.80 -10.91 6.51
N ILE A 85 1.24 -11.01 5.26
CA ILE A 85 2.67 -11.10 4.93
C ILE A 85 3.37 -9.75 5.19
N GLN A 86 2.76 -8.63 4.85
CA GLN A 86 3.34 -7.29 5.04
C GLN A 86 3.52 -6.94 6.53
N GLN A 87 2.63 -7.42 7.40
CA GLN A 87 2.73 -7.23 8.85
C GLN A 87 3.58 -8.28 9.56
N ALA A 88 4.04 -9.32 8.84
CA ALA A 88 4.88 -10.35 9.41
C ALA A 88 6.27 -9.77 9.71
N VAL A 89 6.61 -9.66 10.98
CA VAL A 89 7.91 -9.18 11.45
C VAL A 89 8.61 -10.28 12.22
N ARG A 90 9.84 -10.58 11.84
CA ARG A 90 10.74 -11.45 12.58
C ARG A 90 11.39 -10.66 13.70
N LYS A 91 10.98 -10.90 14.94
CA LYS A 91 11.59 -10.29 16.13
C LYS A 91 12.88 -11.04 16.49
N ILE A 92 14.04 -10.44 16.24
CA ILE A 92 15.33 -10.98 16.71
C ILE A 92 15.67 -10.32 18.05
N PRO A 93 15.82 -11.09 19.14
CA PRO A 93 16.16 -10.53 20.45
C PRO A 93 17.59 -10.02 20.43
N ILE A 94 17.79 -8.75 20.79
CA ILE A 94 19.11 -8.16 20.95
C ILE A 94 19.27 -7.67 22.39
N GLN A 95 20.47 -7.84 22.95
CA GLN A 95 20.83 -7.29 24.23
C GLN A 95 21.78 -6.13 23.97
N TYR A 96 21.36 -4.90 24.26
CA TYR A 96 22.26 -3.76 24.20
C TYR A 96 23.31 -3.88 25.32
N ALA A 97 24.59 -3.89 24.96
CA ALA A 97 25.68 -3.87 25.91
C ALA A 97 25.63 -2.55 26.70
N LYS A 98 25.39 -2.62 28.01
CA LYS A 98 25.55 -1.49 28.93
C LYS A 98 26.87 -1.66 29.67
N ALA A 99 27.68 -0.61 29.74
CA ALA A 99 28.91 -0.63 30.53
C ALA A 99 28.57 -0.94 32.01
N VAL A 100 29.16 -2.00 32.54
CA VAL A 100 29.00 -2.41 33.94
C VAL A 100 29.91 -1.52 34.77
N SER A 101 29.35 -0.51 35.42
CA SER A 101 30.03 0.23 36.49
C SER A 101 29.33 -0.11 37.81
N GLY A 102 30.05 -0.84 38.68
CA GLY A 102 29.63 -1.13 40.06
C GLY A 102 28.83 -2.42 40.25
N ASN A 103 29.04 -3.05 41.41
CA ASN A 103 28.59 -4.37 41.89
C ASN A 103 27.06 -4.62 41.93
N ASN A 104 26.24 -3.78 41.28
CA ASN A 104 24.82 -4.04 41.08
C ASN A 104 24.57 -4.46 39.63
N GLN A 105 25.04 -5.67 39.37
CA GLN A 105 24.61 -6.51 38.26
C GLN A 105 23.06 -6.67 38.38
N TYR A 106 22.36 -6.79 37.26
CA TYR A 106 20.91 -7.11 37.21
C TYR A 106 19.91 -5.97 37.47
N GLN A 107 20.02 -4.83 36.79
CA GLN A 107 18.81 -4.08 36.40
C GLN A 107 18.64 -4.10 34.89
N GLY A 108 17.87 -5.11 34.45
CA GLY A 108 17.16 -5.21 33.18
C GLY A 108 17.90 -4.70 31.95
N ALA A 109 18.65 -5.58 31.28
CA ALA A 109 18.81 -5.42 29.84
C ALA A 109 17.39 -5.35 29.27
N LYS A 110 16.93 -4.15 28.87
CA LYS A 110 15.63 -4.00 28.22
C LYS A 110 15.68 -4.93 27.02
N ASN A 111 14.83 -5.97 27.03
CA ASN A 111 14.67 -6.89 25.91
C ASN A 111 14.13 -6.08 24.73
N THR A 112 15.03 -5.47 23.97
CA THR A 112 14.69 -4.82 22.73
C THR A 112 14.82 -5.87 21.64
N HIS A 113 13.82 -5.92 20.78
CA HIS A 113 13.88 -6.72 19.57
C HIS A 113 14.21 -5.76 18.43
N LEU A 114 15.10 -6.19 17.54
CA LEU A 114 15.19 -5.56 16.23
C LEU A 114 14.09 -6.19 15.38
N PRO A 115 13.02 -5.47 15.01
CA PRO A 115 12.06 -5.95 14.04
C PRO A 115 12.75 -6.03 12.66
N LEU A 116 12.63 -7.16 11.98
CA LEU A 116 12.92 -7.32 10.56
C LEU A 116 11.65 -7.71 9.82
#